data_AF-A0A9X6M3C4-F1
#
_entry.id   AF-A0A9X6M3C4-F1
#
_cell.length_a   1.000
_cell.length_b   1.000
_cell.length_c   1.000
_cell.angle_alpha   90.00
_cell.angle_beta   90.00
_cell.angle_gamma   90.00
#
_symmetry.space_group_name_H-M   'P 1'
#
loop_
_entity.id
_entity.type
_entity.pdbx_description
1 polymer ?
#
loop_
_entity_poly.entity_id
_entity_poly.type
_entity_poly.pdbx_seq_one_letter_code
_entity_poly.pdbx_strand_id
1 'polypeptide(L)'
;MCQEMLSEIARIGGALGFRLIFCTQYPTSDTLPRQIKQNSDAKIGFRLPTVVASQVAIDESGLEELPSIPGRALFKTDRVEEIQVPYLSNKEMWNALKQYKVVKQIETSKTETKSETNRDFIEFK
;
A
#
# COMPACT_ATOMS: atom_id res chain seq x y z
N MET A 1 -8.19 -8.57 -16.40
CA MET A 1 -7.84 -7.19 -16.80
C MET A 1 -7.02 -6.44 -15.74
N CYS A 2 -7.57 -5.99 -14.60
CA CYS A 2 -6.80 -5.16 -13.65
C CYS A 2 -5.61 -5.88 -12.98
N GLN A 3 -5.79 -7.14 -12.57
CA GLN A 3 -4.70 -7.93 -12.00
C GLN A 3 -3.59 -8.23 -13.03
N GLU A 4 -3.94 -8.36 -14.31
CA GLU A 4 -2.97 -8.55 -15.40
C GLU A 4 -2.16 -7.28 -15.60
N MET A 5 -2.82 -6.11 -15.64
CA MET A 5 -2.14 -4.81 -15.74
C MET A 5 -1.20 -4.56 -14.55
N LEU A 6 -1.65 -4.84 -13.32
CA LEU A 6 -0.81 -4.74 -12.13
C LEU A 6 0.39 -5.69 -12.18
N SER A 7 0.18 -6.91 -12.67
CA SER A 7 1.27 -7.89 -12.84
C SER A 7 2.29 -7.43 -13.88
N GLU A 8 1.83 -6.81 -14.96
CA GLU A 8 2.71 -6.24 -15.98
C GLU A 8 3.53 -5.08 -15.43
N ILE A 9 2.89 -4.13 -14.73
CA ILE A 9 3.57 -3.02 -14.06
C ILE A 9 4.60 -3.54 -13.06
N ALA A 10 4.26 -4.54 -12.24
CA ALA A 10 5.19 -5.12 -11.28
C ALA A 10 6.42 -5.75 -11.96
N ARG A 11 6.24 -6.37 -13.13
CA ARG A 11 7.31 -7.07 -13.86
C ARG A 11 8.25 -6.13 -14.62
N ILE A 12 7.73 -5.09 -15.27
CA ILE A 12 8.55 -4.20 -16.14
C ILE A 12 8.83 -2.83 -15.54
N GLY A 13 8.03 -2.41 -14.54
CA GLY A 13 8.05 -1.05 -13.99
C GLY A 13 9.38 -0.67 -13.36
N GLY A 14 10.07 -1.62 -12.71
CA GLY A 14 11.36 -1.37 -12.06
C GLY A 14 12.44 -0.83 -13.00
N ALA A 15 12.55 -1.40 -14.21
CA ALA A 15 13.51 -0.94 -15.22
C ALA A 15 13.17 0.44 -15.79
N LEU A 16 11.91 0.84 -15.70
CA LEU A 16 11.37 2.11 -16.20
C LEU A 16 11.33 3.20 -15.12
N GLY A 17 11.77 2.91 -13.89
CA GLY A 17 11.76 3.84 -12.76
C GLY A 17 10.43 3.93 -12.01
N PHE A 18 9.44 3.09 -12.35
CA PHE A 18 8.19 3.00 -11.59
C PHE A 18 8.38 2.13 -10.34
N ARG A 19 7.83 2.58 -9.21
CA ARG A 19 7.83 1.83 -7.94
C ARG A 19 6.39 1.55 -7.53
N LEU A 20 6.11 0.28 -7.24
CA LEU A 20 4.80 -0.17 -6.80
C LEU A 20 4.78 -0.30 -5.28
N ILE A 21 3.90 0.46 -4.62
CA ILE A 21 3.57 0.23 -3.21
C ILE A 21 2.22 -0.49 -3.18
N PHE A 22 2.25 -1.79 -2.89
CA PHE A 22 1.06 -2.62 -2.79
C PHE A 22 0.71 -2.90 -1.33
N CYS A 23 -0.53 -2.59 -0.92
CA CYS A 23 -1.01 -2.75 0.44
C CYS A 23 -2.32 -3.54 0.46
N THR A 24 -2.48 -4.45 1.41
CA THR A 24 -3.73 -5.16 1.66
C THR A 24 -3.90 -5.46 3.15
N GLN A 25 -5.14 -5.43 3.62
CA GLN A 25 -5.52 -5.85 4.97
C GLN A 25 -5.82 -7.35 5.08
N TYR A 26 -6.03 -8.02 3.95
CA TYR A 26 -6.40 -9.43 3.90
C TYR A 26 -5.55 -10.13 2.83
N PRO A 27 -4.31 -10.53 3.16
CA PRO A 27 -3.38 -11.13 2.21
C PRO A 27 -3.80 -12.58 1.94
N THR A 28 -4.54 -12.79 0.85
CA THR A 28 -4.85 -14.10 0.30
C THR A 28 -4.18 -14.24 -1.06
N SER A 29 -4.13 -15.47 -1.58
CA SER A 29 -3.65 -15.74 -2.94
C SER A 29 -4.42 -14.97 -4.02
N ASP A 30 -5.67 -14.59 -3.74
CA ASP A 30 -6.54 -13.87 -4.68
C ASP A 30 -6.33 -12.35 -4.61
N THR A 31 -6.06 -11.82 -3.42
CA THR A 31 -5.87 -10.37 -3.21
C THR A 31 -4.43 -9.94 -3.42
N LEU A 32 -3.46 -10.83 -3.21
CA LEU A 32 -2.03 -10.59 -3.46
C LEU A 32 -1.56 -11.43 -4.66
N PRO A 33 -1.66 -10.89 -5.90
CA PRO A 33 -1.20 -11.58 -7.09
C PRO A 33 0.25 -12.04 -6.97
N ARG A 34 0.53 -13.27 -7.41
CA ARG A 34 1.86 -13.89 -7.34
C ARG A 34 2.96 -13.03 -7.97
N GLN A 35 2.66 -12.39 -9.11
CA GLN A 35 3.61 -11.53 -9.80
C GLN A 35 3.99 -10.31 -8.96
N ILE A 36 3.03 -9.68 -8.29
CA ILE A 36 3.34 -8.56 -7.39
C ILE A 36 4.26 -9.06 -6.27
N LYS A 37 3.91 -10.18 -5.62
CA LYS A 37 4.72 -10.73 -4.53
C LYS A 37 6.14 -11.09 -4.96
N GLN A 38 6.30 -11.74 -6.11
CA GLN A 38 7.60 -12.17 -6.62
C GLN A 38 8.49 -11.00 -7.07
N ASN A 39 7.90 -9.92 -7.58
CA ASN A 39 8.64 -8.75 -8.04
C ASN A 39 8.80 -7.67 -6.93
N SER A 40 8.28 -7.90 -5.72
CA SER A 40 8.50 -7.01 -4.58
C SER A 40 9.85 -7.30 -3.91
N ASP A 41 10.79 -6.38 -4.06
CA ASP A 41 12.11 -6.40 -3.40
C ASP A 41 12.00 -6.39 -1.86
N ALA A 42 10.98 -5.70 -1.36
CA ALA A 42 10.75 -5.50 0.06
C ALA A 42 9.29 -5.81 0.42
N LYS A 43 9.09 -6.49 1.55
CA LYS A 43 7.78 -6.90 2.05
C LYS A 43 7.68 -6.54 3.53
N ILE A 44 6.62 -5.83 3.92
CA ILE A 44 6.33 -5.50 5.32
C ILE A 44 5.04 -6.21 5.71
N GLY A 45 5.10 -7.00 6.78
CA GLY A 45 3.94 -7.66 7.35
C GLY A 45 3.69 -7.19 8.78
N PHE A 46 2.45 -6.83 9.09
CA PHE A 46 2.00 -6.63 10.46
C PHE A 46 1.44 -7.94 11.02
N ARG A 47 1.07 -7.94 12.31
CA ARG A 47 0.47 -9.11 12.96
C ARG A 47 -0.69 -9.69 12.14
N LEU A 48 -0.59 -10.97 11.80
CA LEU A 48 -1.64 -11.74 11.13
C LEU A 48 -2.06 -12.92 12.00
N PRO A 49 -3.26 -13.49 11.84
CA PRO A 49 -3.75 -14.52 12.75
C PRO A 49 -3.12 -15.90 12.55
N THR A 50 -2.56 -16.21 11.38
CA THR A 50 -2.12 -17.56 11.03
C THR A 50 -0.81 -17.57 10.26
N VAL A 51 -0.03 -18.65 10.42
CA VAL A 51 1.19 -18.93 9.66
C VAL A 51 0.95 -18.87 8.15
N VAL A 52 -0.20 -19.40 7.69
CA VAL A 52 -0.57 -19.40 6.27
C VAL A 52 -0.70 -17.97 5.74
N ALA A 53 -1.36 -17.08 6.50
CA ALA A 53 -1.47 -15.68 6.11
C ALA A 53 -0.10 -14.99 6.08
N SER A 54 0.80 -15.34 7.02
CA SER A 54 2.18 -14.87 7.05
C SER A 54 2.97 -15.27 5.81
N GLN A 55 2.91 -16.55 5.45
CA GLN A 55 3.57 -17.10 4.26
C GLN A 55 2.99 -16.51 2.98
N VAL A 56 1.68 -16.23 2.94
CA VAL A 56 1.07 -15.55 1.79
C VAL A 56 1.61 -14.12 1.67
N ALA A 57 1.66 -13.36 2.77
CA ALA A 57 2.01 -11.95 2.77
C ALA A 57 3.50 -11.68 2.52
N ILE A 58 4.38 -12.40 3.23
CA ILE A 58 5.83 -12.13 3.25
C ILE A 58 6.70 -13.35 2.93
N ASP A 59 6.12 -14.47 2.52
CA ASP A 59 6.85 -15.73 2.25
C ASP A 59 7.63 -16.26 3.48
N GLU A 60 7.23 -15.87 4.70
CA GLU A 60 7.81 -16.32 5.98
C GLU A 60 6.72 -16.49 7.03
N SER A 61 7.01 -17.33 8.04
CA SER A 61 6.26 -17.36 9.29
C SER A 61 6.69 -16.23 10.24
N GLY A 62 5.97 -16.08 11.36
CA GLY A 62 6.33 -15.17 12.44
C GLY A 62 5.40 -13.96 12.61
N LEU A 63 4.60 -13.59 11.60
CA LEU A 63 3.60 -12.51 11.78
C LEU A 63 2.50 -12.90 12.79
N GLU A 64 2.24 -14.19 12.93
CA GLU A 64 1.32 -14.76 13.92
C GLU A 64 1.83 -14.72 15.35
N GLU A 65 3.16 -14.64 15.52
CA GLU A 65 3.83 -14.60 16.82
C GLU A 65 4.12 -13.16 17.28
N LEU A 66 4.01 -12.17 16.37
CA LEU A 66 4.25 -10.77 16.71
C LEU A 66 3.38 -10.32 17.90
N PRO A 67 3.94 -9.58 18.87
CA PRO A 67 3.17 -9.09 20.01
C PRO A 67 2.09 -8.12 19.54
N SER A 68 1.03 -7.98 20.33
CA SER A 68 -0.09 -7.08 20.05
C SER A 68 0.26 -5.61 20.31
N ILE A 69 1.30 -5.11 19.65
CA ILE A 69 1.81 -3.75 19.73
C ILE A 69 1.53 -3.06 18.40
N PRO A 70 0.76 -1.96 18.37
CA PRO A 70 0.52 -1.21 17.14
C PRO A 70 1.83 -0.80 16.45
N GLY A 71 1.90 -1.02 15.14
CA GLY A 71 3.08 -0.70 14.34
C GLY A 71 4.22 -1.72 14.42
N ARG A 72 4.11 -2.78 15.23
CA ARG A 72 5.08 -3.88 15.22
C ARG A 72 4.92 -4.72 13.95
N ALA A 73 6.03 -4.94 13.24
CA ALA A 73 6.02 -5.61 11.95
C ALA A 73 7.29 -6.44 11.73
N LEU A 74 7.22 -7.38 10.79
CA LEU A 74 8.41 -7.98 10.17
C LEU A 74 8.66 -7.31 8.82
N PHE A 75 9.92 -6.95 8.59
CA PHE A 75 10.41 -6.42 7.33
C PHE A 75 11.30 -7.46 6.66
N LYS A 76 10.90 -7.90 5.46
CA LYS A 76 11.65 -8.86 4.66
C LYS A 76 12.23 -8.20 3.43
N THR A 77 13.52 -8.38 3.26
CA THR A 77 14.31 -8.08 2.06
C THR A 77 15.14 -9.32 1.72
N ASP A 78 16.48 -9.25 1.80
CA ASP A 78 17.39 -10.40 1.81
C ASP A 78 17.31 -11.20 3.13
N ARG A 79 16.89 -10.52 4.20
CA ARG A 79 16.69 -11.07 5.54
C ARG A 79 15.39 -10.56 6.15
N VAL A 80 15.01 -11.17 7.26
CA VAL A 80 13.82 -10.81 8.03
C VAL A 80 14.26 -10.11 9.30
N GLU A 81 13.78 -8.89 9.51
CA GLU A 81 14.03 -8.10 10.72
C GLU A 81 12.70 -7.70 11.37
N GLU A 82 12.62 -7.79 12.69
CA GLU A 82 11.51 -7.22 13.44
C GLU A 82 11.71 -5.71 13.60
N ILE A 83 10.74 -4.92 13.16
CA ILE A 83 10.81 -3.46 13.16
C ILE A 83 9.61 -2.84 13.88
N GLN A 84 9.78 -1.61 14.36
CA GLN A 84 8.71 -0.77 14.86
C GLN A 84 8.44 0.36 13.88
N VAL A 85 7.30 0.33 13.22
CA VAL A 85 6.88 1.36 12.25
C VAL A 85 6.51 2.65 13.02
N PRO A 86 6.96 3.84 12.55
CA PRO A 86 6.62 5.10 13.19
C PRO A 86 5.12 5.37 13.13
N TYR A 87 4.57 5.88 14.22
CA TYR A 87 3.20 6.33 14.27
C TYR A 87 3.08 7.72 13.61
N LEU A 88 2.15 7.86 12.67
CA LEU A 88 1.78 9.14 12.06
C LEU A 88 0.32 9.43 12.38
N SER A 89 0.06 10.49 13.16
CA SER A 89 -1.31 10.88 13.45
C SER A 89 -1.98 11.54 12.25
N ASN A 90 -3.32 11.48 12.18
CA ASN A 90 -4.09 12.17 11.14
C ASN A 90 -3.76 13.67 11.07
N LYS A 91 -3.55 14.31 12.23
CA LYS A 91 -3.20 15.74 12.30
C LYS A 91 -1.86 16.02 11.64
N GLU A 92 -0.84 15.23 11.95
CA GLU A 92 0.50 15.36 11.35
C GLU A 92 0.47 15.08 9.85
N MET A 93 -0.23 14.00 9.44
CA MET A 93 -0.43 13.66 8.04
C MET A 93 -1.07 14.82 7.27
N TRP A 94 -2.19 15.36 7.75
CA TRP A 94 -2.88 16.47 7.08
C TRP A 94 -2.05 17.74 7.03
N ASN A 95 -1.28 18.04 8.08
CA ASN A 95 -0.37 19.18 8.09
C ASN A 95 0.71 19.03 7.02
N ALA A 96 1.29 17.84 6.86
CA ALA A 96 2.29 17.55 5.83
C ALA A 96 1.71 17.61 4.41
N LEU A 97 0.47 17.13 4.22
CA LEU A 97 -0.21 17.12 2.92
C LEU A 97 -0.77 18.49 2.50
N LYS A 98 -0.98 19.42 3.44
CA LYS A 98 -1.64 20.71 3.20
C LYS A 98 -1.05 21.49 2.02
N GLN A 99 0.28 21.48 1.88
CA GLN A 99 1.00 22.20 0.83
C GLN A 99 0.77 21.62 -0.58
N TYR A 100 0.36 20.36 -0.69
CA TYR A 100 0.11 19.67 -1.95
C TYR A 100 -1.39 19.64 -2.30
N LYS A 101 -2.26 20.22 -1.46
CA LYS A 101 -3.68 20.28 -1.74
C LYS A 101 -3.94 21.21 -2.93
N VAL A 102 -4.24 20.62 -4.09
CA VAL A 102 -4.68 21.37 -5.27
C VAL A 102 -6.15 21.73 -5.10
N VAL A 103 -6.44 23.01 -4.87
CA VAL A 103 -7.81 23.52 -5.00
C VAL A 103 -8.09 23.68 -6.49
N LYS A 104 -8.69 22.66 -7.12
CA LYS A 104 -9.29 22.86 -8.45
C LYS A 104 -10.39 23.90 -8.28
N GLN A 105 -10.17 25.12 -8.77
CA GLN A 105 -11.29 25.97 -9.14
C GLN A 105 -11.99 25.26 -10.29
N ILE A 106 -13.08 24.58 -9.97
CA ILE A 106 -14.04 24.15 -10.98
C ILE A 106 -14.65 25.46 -11.48
N GLU A 107 -14.13 26.02 -12.57
CA GLU A 107 -14.91 26.93 -13.40
C GLU A 107 -16.05 26.11 -13.97
N THR A 108 -17.14 26.00 -13.22
CA THR A 108 -18.34 25.33 -13.67
C THR A 108 -18.91 26.17 -14.81
N SER A 109 -18.61 25.82 -16.06
CA SER A 109 -19.50 26.13 -17.17
C SER A 109 -20.84 25.52 -16.82
N LYS A 110 -21.82 26.38 -16.51
CA LYS A 110 -23.18 26.04 -16.09
C LYS A 110 -23.78 24.92 -16.95
N THR A 111 -23.72 23.67 -16.51
CA THR A 111 -24.71 22.66 -16.85
C THR A 111 -24.77 21.69 -15.69
N GLU A 112 -25.90 21.73 -15.00
CA GLU A 112 -26.21 20.94 -13.82
C GLU A 112 -26.24 19.45 -14.17
N THR A 113 -25.45 18.64 -13.47
CA THR A 113 -25.87 17.27 -13.15
C THR A 113 -25.29 16.89 -11.80
N LYS A 114 -26.15 16.88 -10.78
CA LYS A 114 -25.82 16.48 -9.41
C LYS A 114 -25.30 15.04 -9.41
N SER A 115 -24.02 14.85 -9.10
CA SER A 115 -23.53 13.59 -8.54
C SER A 115 -22.54 13.91 -7.42
N GLU A 116 -22.98 13.62 -6.19
CA GLU A 116 -22.20 13.76 -4.98
C GLU A 116 -21.17 12.63 -4.91
N THR A 117 -19.90 12.94 -5.14
CA THR A 117 -18.81 12.20 -4.50
C THR A 117 -17.56 13.07 -4.44
N ASN A 118 -17.30 13.62 -3.27
CA ASN A 118 -16.17 14.49 -2.98
C ASN A 118 -14.88 13.65 -2.94
N ARG A 119 -14.12 13.61 -4.04
CA ARG A 119 -12.81 12.93 -4.11
C ARG A 119 -11.72 13.96 -4.40
N ASP A 120 -11.04 14.39 -3.35
CA ASP A 120 -9.82 15.21 -3.43
C ASP A 120 -8.66 14.33 -3.95
N PHE A 121 -8.01 14.74 -5.05
CA PHE A 121 -6.82 14.08 -5.60
C PHE A 121 -5.55 14.84 -5.18
N ILE A 122 -4.49 14.10 -4.83
CA ILE A 122 -3.15 14.63 -4.52
C ILE A 122 -2.23 14.29 -5.69
N GLU A 123 -1.57 15.29 -6.28
CA GLU A 123 -0.55 15.11 -7.33
C GLU A 123 0.86 15.25 -6.73
N PHE A 124 1.71 14.26 -6.99
CA PHE A 124 3.14 14.32 -6.67
C PHE A 124 3.91 14.71 -7.94
N LYS A 125 4.71 15.78 -7.87
CA LYS A 125 5.61 16.22 -8.93
C LYS A 125 6.94 15.48 -8.88
#